data_AF-A0A1B2R7L2-F1
#
_entry.id   AF-A0A1B2R7L2-F1
#
_cell.length_a   1.000
_cell.length_b   1.000
_cell.length_c   1.000
_cell.angle_alpha   90.00
_cell.angle_beta   90.00
_cell.angle_gamma   90.00
#
_symmetry.space_group_name_H-M   'P 1'
#
loop_
_entity.id
_entity.type
_entity.pdbx_description
1 polymer ?
#
loop_
_entity_poly.entity_id
_entity_poly.type
_entity_poly.pdbx_seq_one_letter_code
_entity_poly.pdbx_strand_id
1 'polypeptide(L)'
;MAVFTVFNHGTRASRDGEGEIVAEFGRLAAGNEYTDYLICDGPGSDPKTGVTPGQFNPYTRDKQAKAIFGNKELGNTRINCALTGALTGAGWDDNVIHAVATIAGLDRLPDTVNMLGWSRGAVTCTKLAVKLREFFPQIAVNIFAVDPVAGIGNGGDIDTSTIPGNVRNYCAVLSMHETRRFFAPQDAQRVAFTDPGTNAIFIPFPGNHAGQAKLDRNVMKNLGEAAEMAWFLAWRFLDTLGTRFKSVPTPRYDGLEQCNLYARMKIKMPDYRQTGPGFGSSLFMGGASTRDFVAKHIDHYVAHANFFINEHHRRIFRSTLPYLYSWIFEGRDVDRAAVIRDFDKTRFYTGLRRTLVDIGFQAGDPAGVGVTIPPGGSGRQPIWIDRQQVRADMSRMGFHP
;
A
#
# COMPACT_ATOMS: atom_id res chain seq x y z
N MET A 1 9.83 -22.89 6.26
CA MET A 1 8.41 -22.61 5.93
C MET A 1 8.31 -22.42 4.43
N ALA A 2 7.37 -23.10 3.76
CA ALA A 2 7.06 -22.83 2.36
C ALA A 2 6.12 -21.63 2.26
N VAL A 3 6.42 -20.75 1.32
CA VAL A 3 5.69 -19.52 1.05
C VAL A 3 5.18 -19.57 -0.38
N PHE A 4 3.91 -19.26 -0.58
CA PHE A 4 3.32 -19.02 -1.90
C PHE A 4 2.91 -17.55 -2.01
N THR A 5 3.20 -16.88 -3.13
CA THR A 5 2.89 -15.45 -3.28
C THR A 5 1.84 -15.20 -4.36
N VAL A 6 0.80 -14.41 -4.06
CA VAL A 6 -0.23 -14.04 -5.04
C VAL A 6 -0.17 -12.53 -5.33
N PHE A 7 -0.06 -12.20 -6.61
CA PHE A 7 -0.02 -10.83 -7.14
C PHE A 7 -1.35 -10.52 -7.82
N ASN A 8 -2.13 -9.57 -7.28
CA ASN A 8 -3.48 -9.26 -7.75
C ASN A 8 -3.55 -7.86 -8.38
N HIS A 9 -3.70 -7.80 -9.70
CA HIS A 9 -3.75 -6.53 -10.41
C HIS A 9 -5.03 -5.73 -10.14
N GLY A 10 -4.91 -4.41 -10.22
CA GLY A 10 -6.04 -3.50 -10.24
C GLY A 10 -6.85 -3.62 -11.54
N THR A 11 -8.04 -3.04 -11.53
CA THR A 11 -8.93 -3.02 -12.71
C THR A 11 -8.22 -2.65 -14.00
N ARG A 12 -8.51 -3.37 -15.09
CA ARG A 12 -7.94 -3.13 -16.43
C ARG A 12 -6.40 -3.17 -16.48
N ALA A 13 -5.71 -3.49 -15.39
CA ALA A 13 -4.28 -3.75 -15.37
C ALA A 13 -4.02 -5.24 -15.58
N SER A 14 -2.88 -5.57 -16.16
CA SER A 14 -2.48 -6.94 -16.42
C SER A 14 -0.98 -7.11 -16.23
N ARG A 15 -0.55 -8.37 -16.21
CA ARG A 15 0.85 -8.82 -16.14
C ARG A 15 1.74 -8.23 -17.23
N ASP A 16 1.14 -7.85 -18.36
CA ASP A 16 1.84 -7.29 -19.52
C ASP A 16 2.10 -5.78 -19.39
N GLY A 17 1.59 -5.15 -18.32
CA GLY A 17 1.86 -3.75 -18.03
C GLY A 17 3.31 -3.48 -17.61
N GLU A 18 3.81 -2.31 -17.96
CA GLU A 18 5.09 -1.77 -17.46
C GLU A 18 4.84 -0.65 -16.45
N GLY A 19 5.69 -0.56 -15.42
CA GLY A 19 5.68 0.54 -14.46
C GLY A 19 4.52 0.50 -13.45
N GLU A 20 3.86 -0.64 -13.27
CA GLU A 20 2.83 -0.87 -12.25
C GLU A 20 3.32 -1.90 -11.23
N ILE A 21 3.07 -1.64 -9.94
CA ILE A 21 3.69 -2.35 -8.82
C ILE A 21 3.44 -3.86 -8.87
N VAL A 22 2.20 -4.29 -9.15
CA VAL A 22 1.87 -5.72 -9.20
C VAL A 22 2.56 -6.39 -10.39
N ALA A 23 2.62 -5.73 -11.55
CA ALA A 23 3.31 -6.24 -12.74
C ALA A 23 4.82 -6.42 -12.50
N GLU A 24 5.49 -5.39 -11.98
CA GLU A 24 6.94 -5.43 -11.75
C GLU A 24 7.31 -6.46 -10.68
N PHE A 25 6.57 -6.51 -9.56
CA PHE A 25 6.83 -7.48 -8.50
C PHE A 25 6.53 -8.92 -8.95
N GLY A 26 5.47 -9.13 -9.73
CA GLY A 26 5.18 -10.43 -10.34
C GLY A 26 6.29 -10.88 -11.29
N ARG A 27 6.87 -9.98 -12.09
CA ARG A 27 8.02 -10.30 -12.96
C ARG A 27 9.30 -10.62 -12.18
N LEU A 28 9.53 -9.89 -11.09
CA LEU A 28 10.67 -10.07 -10.20
C LEU A 28 10.55 -11.30 -9.29
N ALA A 29 9.36 -11.87 -9.11
CA ALA A 29 9.17 -13.07 -8.30
C ALA A 29 10.07 -14.23 -8.79
N ALA A 30 10.76 -14.88 -7.85
CA ALA A 30 11.58 -16.05 -8.14
C ALA A 30 10.77 -17.34 -8.07
N GLY A 31 11.24 -18.36 -8.80
CA GLY A 31 10.53 -19.64 -8.95
C GLY A 31 9.62 -19.64 -10.18
N ASN A 32 8.61 -20.50 -10.15
CA ASN A 32 7.68 -20.71 -11.27
C ASN A 32 6.26 -20.29 -10.89
N GLU A 33 5.56 -19.62 -11.81
CA GLU A 33 4.13 -19.37 -11.66
C GLU A 33 3.38 -20.71 -11.53
N TYR A 34 2.32 -20.76 -10.72
CA TYR A 34 1.57 -21.96 -10.30
C TYR A 34 2.32 -22.95 -9.39
N THR A 35 3.56 -22.65 -8.99
CA THR A 35 4.32 -23.47 -8.04
C THR A 35 4.79 -22.64 -6.84
N ASP A 36 5.40 -21.48 -7.10
CA ASP A 36 5.93 -20.58 -6.09
C ASP A 36 5.10 -19.29 -5.94
N TYR A 37 4.49 -18.85 -7.05
CA TYR A 37 3.67 -17.65 -7.08
C TYR A 37 2.53 -17.74 -8.10
N LEU A 38 1.59 -16.80 -8.04
CA LEU A 38 0.51 -16.65 -9.02
C LEU A 38 0.32 -15.16 -9.34
N ILE A 39 0.11 -14.83 -10.61
CA ILE A 39 -0.29 -13.49 -11.03
C ILE A 39 -1.74 -13.55 -11.52
N CYS A 40 -2.62 -12.80 -10.86
CA CYS A 40 -4.01 -12.63 -11.24
C CYS A 40 -4.20 -11.27 -11.92
N ASP A 41 -4.52 -11.29 -13.21
CA ASP A 41 -4.81 -10.08 -13.98
C ASP A 41 -6.05 -9.35 -13.43
N GLY A 42 -6.18 -8.08 -13.75
CA GLY A 42 -7.23 -7.22 -13.19
C GLY A 42 -8.59 -7.51 -13.81
N PRO A 43 -9.69 -7.37 -13.07
CA PRO A 43 -11.03 -7.44 -13.66
C PRO A 43 -11.17 -6.47 -14.85
N GLY A 44 -11.69 -6.98 -15.98
CA GLY A 44 -11.86 -6.21 -17.22
C GLY A 44 -10.56 -5.84 -17.95
N SER A 45 -9.44 -6.51 -17.67
CA SER A 45 -8.19 -6.41 -18.44
C SER A 45 -8.25 -7.17 -19.78
N ASP A 46 -7.21 -7.01 -20.60
CA ASP A 46 -7.05 -7.71 -21.88
C ASP A 46 -5.55 -8.03 -22.09
N PRO A 47 -5.00 -9.01 -21.35
CA PRO A 47 -3.58 -9.38 -21.47
C PRO A 47 -3.27 -9.97 -22.84
N LYS A 48 -2.11 -9.60 -23.41
CA LYS A 48 -1.58 -10.17 -24.65
C LYS A 48 -1.06 -11.58 -24.47
N THR A 49 -0.57 -11.91 -23.28
CA THR A 49 0.08 -13.19 -22.97
C THR A 49 -0.81 -14.15 -22.18
N GLY A 50 -2.08 -13.81 -21.97
CA GLY A 50 -3.01 -14.60 -21.16
C GLY A 50 -4.46 -14.40 -21.58
N VAL A 51 -5.39 -14.85 -20.74
CA VAL A 51 -6.83 -14.68 -20.95
C VAL A 51 -7.42 -13.90 -19.79
N THR A 52 -8.32 -12.99 -20.12
CA THR A 52 -8.95 -12.09 -19.17
C THR A 52 -9.64 -12.85 -18.02
N PRO A 53 -9.51 -12.39 -16.77
CA PRO A 53 -10.26 -12.92 -15.64
C PRO A 53 -11.76 -13.08 -15.94
N GLY A 54 -12.30 -14.25 -15.63
CA GLY A 54 -13.68 -14.62 -15.91
C GLY A 54 -13.95 -15.13 -17.33
N GLN A 55 -12.93 -15.19 -18.20
CA GLN A 55 -13.02 -15.79 -19.54
C GLN A 55 -12.35 -17.16 -19.66
N PHE A 56 -11.84 -17.74 -18.58
CA PHE A 56 -11.29 -19.11 -18.55
C PHE A 56 -11.89 -19.90 -17.38
N ASN A 57 -11.67 -21.23 -17.33
CA ASN A 57 -12.13 -22.06 -16.23
C ASN A 57 -11.29 -21.76 -14.97
N PRO A 58 -11.87 -21.18 -13.91
CA PRO A 58 -11.07 -20.78 -12.74
C PRO A 58 -10.52 -21.98 -11.98
N TYR A 59 -11.08 -23.18 -12.15
CA TYR A 59 -10.63 -24.39 -11.44
C TYR A 59 -9.43 -25.09 -12.10
N THR A 60 -9.00 -24.65 -13.28
CA THR A 60 -7.88 -25.28 -14.00
C THR A 60 -6.76 -24.27 -14.25
N ARG A 61 -5.56 -24.79 -14.59
CA ARG A 61 -4.45 -23.99 -15.11
C ARG A 61 -4.64 -23.65 -16.60
N ASP A 62 -5.68 -24.20 -17.23
CA ASP A 62 -5.99 -23.97 -18.63
C ASP A 62 -6.67 -22.62 -18.79
N LYS A 63 -5.93 -21.68 -19.39
CA LYS A 63 -6.41 -20.34 -19.70
C LYS A 63 -7.16 -20.27 -21.03
N GLN A 64 -7.54 -21.37 -21.67
CA GLN A 64 -8.36 -21.30 -22.88
C GLN A 64 -9.64 -20.49 -22.67
N ALA A 65 -9.91 -19.61 -23.64
CA ALA A 65 -11.09 -18.76 -23.62
C ALA A 65 -12.38 -19.60 -23.66
N LYS A 66 -13.34 -19.26 -22.81
CA LYS A 66 -14.68 -19.87 -22.76
C LYS A 66 -15.34 -19.80 -24.14
N ALA A 67 -15.93 -20.91 -24.59
CA ALA A 67 -16.77 -20.91 -25.78
C ALA A 67 -18.00 -20.00 -25.57
N ILE A 68 -18.38 -19.22 -26.59
CA ILE A 68 -19.51 -18.26 -26.56
C ILE A 68 -20.85 -18.95 -26.20
N PHE A 69 -20.96 -20.26 -26.48
CA PHE A 69 -22.13 -21.09 -26.21
C PHE A 69 -21.85 -22.26 -25.24
N GLY A 70 -20.74 -22.21 -24.49
CA GLY A 70 -20.31 -23.29 -23.60
C GLY A 70 -21.09 -23.37 -22.28
N ASN A 71 -21.25 -24.59 -21.78
CA ASN A 71 -22.11 -24.96 -20.65
C ASN A 71 -21.88 -24.17 -19.36
N LYS A 72 -22.98 -24.10 -18.58
CA LYS A 72 -23.22 -23.58 -17.22
C LYS A 72 -22.26 -24.05 -16.11
N GLU A 73 -21.13 -24.66 -16.43
CA GLU A 73 -20.19 -25.13 -15.42
C GLU A 73 -19.14 -24.04 -15.15
N LEU A 74 -19.27 -23.45 -13.94
CA LEU A 74 -18.15 -23.01 -13.09
C LEU A 74 -17.64 -21.55 -13.29
N GLY A 75 -18.23 -20.63 -12.52
CA GLY A 75 -17.83 -19.23 -12.30
C GLY A 75 -19.04 -18.27 -12.22
N ASN A 76 -18.99 -17.20 -11.41
CA ASN A 76 -20.14 -16.30 -11.18
C ASN A 76 -20.35 -15.25 -12.30
N THR A 77 -19.43 -15.15 -13.26
CA THR A 77 -19.52 -14.17 -14.36
C THR A 77 -20.35 -14.73 -15.52
N ARG A 78 -21.64 -14.37 -15.61
CA ARG A 78 -22.57 -14.94 -16.62
C ARG A 78 -22.44 -14.40 -18.05
N ILE A 79 -21.83 -13.22 -18.31
CA ILE A 79 -21.80 -12.63 -19.67
C ILE A 79 -20.52 -11.80 -19.90
N ASN A 80 -19.95 -11.96 -21.10
CA ASN A 80 -18.76 -11.30 -21.65
C ASN A 80 -18.95 -9.79 -21.86
N CYS A 81 -18.84 -8.97 -20.80
CA CYS A 81 -18.72 -7.54 -21.02
C CYS A 81 -17.68 -6.91 -20.07
N ALA A 82 -16.53 -6.57 -20.65
CA ALA A 82 -15.47 -5.78 -20.01
C ALA A 82 -15.99 -4.45 -19.41
N LEU A 83 -17.16 -3.97 -19.87
CA LEU A 83 -17.83 -2.79 -19.36
C LEU A 83 -18.52 -3.04 -18.00
N THR A 84 -19.23 -4.15 -17.81
CA THR A 84 -19.83 -4.52 -16.51
C THR A 84 -18.76 -4.95 -15.50
N GLY A 85 -17.73 -5.72 -15.90
CA GLY A 85 -16.61 -6.07 -15.00
C GLY A 85 -15.86 -4.85 -14.44
N ALA A 86 -15.71 -3.80 -15.26
CA ALA A 86 -15.10 -2.53 -14.85
C ALA A 86 -16.00 -1.68 -13.92
N LEU A 87 -17.31 -1.90 -13.90
CA LEU A 87 -18.29 -1.11 -13.13
C LEU A 87 -18.83 -1.83 -11.88
N THR A 88 -19.04 -3.16 -11.93
CA THR A 88 -19.72 -3.95 -10.89
C THR A 88 -18.82 -4.94 -10.16
N GLY A 89 -17.59 -5.19 -10.64
CA GLY A 89 -16.64 -6.13 -10.04
C GLY A 89 -16.70 -7.56 -10.58
N ALA A 90 -17.49 -7.83 -11.63
CA ALA A 90 -17.51 -9.15 -12.26
C ALA A 90 -16.09 -9.60 -12.70
N GLY A 91 -15.65 -10.77 -12.24
CA GLY A 91 -14.34 -11.39 -12.54
C GLY A 91 -13.36 -11.49 -11.36
N TRP A 92 -13.52 -10.72 -10.28
CA TRP A 92 -12.64 -10.85 -9.11
C TRP A 92 -12.86 -12.13 -8.29
N ASP A 93 -14.08 -12.67 -8.27
CA ASP A 93 -14.41 -13.94 -7.63
C ASP A 93 -13.77 -15.09 -8.40
N ASP A 94 -13.69 -14.97 -9.73
CA ASP A 94 -13.00 -15.95 -10.57
C ASP A 94 -11.49 -15.95 -10.27
N ASN A 95 -10.87 -14.78 -10.02
CA ASN A 95 -9.49 -14.72 -9.52
C ASN A 95 -9.32 -15.38 -8.14
N VAL A 96 -10.26 -15.15 -7.22
CA VAL A 96 -10.24 -15.78 -5.88
C VAL A 96 -10.30 -17.30 -6.01
N ILE A 97 -11.28 -17.83 -6.76
CA ILE A 97 -11.42 -19.27 -6.98
C ILE A 97 -10.19 -19.84 -7.70
N HIS A 98 -9.64 -19.13 -8.67
CA HIS A 98 -8.43 -19.56 -9.37
C HIS A 98 -7.21 -19.66 -8.46
N ALA A 99 -7.02 -18.68 -7.57
CA ALA A 99 -5.95 -18.75 -6.58
C ALA A 99 -6.15 -19.91 -5.59
N VAL A 100 -7.37 -20.11 -5.10
CA VAL A 100 -7.70 -21.24 -4.21
C VAL A 100 -7.44 -22.58 -4.91
N ALA A 101 -7.91 -22.76 -6.14
CA ALA A 101 -7.70 -23.98 -6.93
C ALA A 101 -6.21 -24.22 -7.22
N THR A 102 -5.46 -23.15 -7.52
CA THR A 102 -4.01 -23.23 -7.73
C THR A 102 -3.31 -23.71 -6.46
N ILE A 103 -3.63 -23.14 -5.30
CA ILE A 103 -3.06 -23.53 -4.00
C ILE A 103 -3.44 -24.97 -3.63
N ALA A 104 -4.69 -25.37 -3.88
CA ALA A 104 -5.17 -26.73 -3.64
C ALA A 104 -4.44 -27.77 -4.51
N GLY A 105 -4.00 -27.37 -5.71
CA GLY A 105 -3.28 -28.22 -6.66
C GLY A 105 -1.75 -28.18 -6.52
N LEU A 106 -1.20 -27.59 -5.46
CA LEU A 106 0.23 -27.67 -5.15
C LEU A 106 0.58 -29.05 -4.56
N ASP A 107 1.78 -29.56 -4.86
CA ASP A 107 2.26 -30.84 -4.29
C ASP A 107 2.30 -30.83 -2.76
N ARG A 108 2.56 -29.66 -2.18
CA ARG A 108 2.47 -29.40 -0.74
C ARG A 108 1.79 -28.07 -0.50
N LEU A 109 0.80 -28.05 0.39
CA LEU A 109 0.20 -26.79 0.85
C LEU A 109 1.27 -25.89 1.48
N PRO A 110 1.27 -24.58 1.16
CA PRO A 110 2.20 -23.64 1.75
C PRO A 110 1.86 -23.41 3.22
N ASP A 111 2.87 -23.06 4.01
CA ASP A 111 2.66 -22.68 5.41
C ASP A 111 2.15 -21.23 5.50
N THR A 112 2.45 -20.42 4.47
CA THR A 112 2.09 -19.01 4.39
C THR A 112 1.77 -18.59 2.96
N VAL A 113 0.73 -17.75 2.81
CA VAL A 113 0.41 -17.05 1.56
C VAL A 113 0.63 -15.55 1.75
N ASN A 114 1.56 -15.00 0.97
CA ASN A 114 1.79 -13.56 0.90
C ASN A 114 1.01 -12.98 -0.28
N MET A 115 0.41 -11.80 -0.12
CA MET A 115 -0.37 -11.17 -1.17
C MET A 115 -0.02 -9.71 -1.34
N LEU A 116 0.17 -9.30 -2.59
CA LEU A 116 0.27 -7.91 -3.01
C LEU A 116 -0.86 -7.62 -3.98
N GLY A 117 -1.64 -6.58 -3.74
CA GLY A 117 -2.65 -6.15 -4.69
C GLY A 117 -2.84 -4.64 -4.73
N TRP A 118 -3.36 -4.15 -5.85
CA TRP A 118 -3.70 -2.73 -6.04
C TRP A 118 -5.17 -2.55 -6.42
N SER A 119 -5.83 -1.49 -5.93
CA SER A 119 -7.21 -1.16 -6.30
C SER A 119 -8.18 -2.30 -5.96
N ARG A 120 -8.94 -2.80 -6.93
CA ARG A 120 -9.74 -4.02 -6.79
C ARG A 120 -8.91 -5.27 -6.53
N GLY A 121 -7.68 -5.35 -7.04
CA GLY A 121 -6.77 -6.45 -6.73
C GLY A 121 -6.39 -6.53 -5.26
N ALA A 122 -6.28 -5.39 -4.57
CA ALA A 122 -6.10 -5.37 -3.12
C ALA A 122 -7.34 -5.90 -2.37
N VAL A 123 -8.54 -5.66 -2.90
CA VAL A 123 -9.78 -6.25 -2.35
C VAL A 123 -9.86 -7.74 -2.67
N THR A 124 -9.40 -8.18 -3.84
CA THR A 124 -9.23 -9.60 -4.18
C THR A 124 -8.36 -10.31 -3.14
N CYS A 125 -7.29 -9.68 -2.63
CA CYS A 125 -6.51 -10.23 -1.52
C CYS A 125 -7.37 -10.48 -0.27
N THR A 126 -8.22 -9.52 0.12
CA THR A 126 -9.12 -9.68 1.28
C THR A 126 -10.10 -10.85 1.06
N LYS A 127 -10.76 -10.90 -0.10
CA LYS A 127 -11.69 -11.98 -0.46
C LYS A 127 -10.99 -13.35 -0.48
N LEU A 128 -9.77 -13.40 -1.02
CA LEU A 128 -8.95 -14.61 -1.03
C LEU A 128 -8.56 -15.04 0.39
N ALA A 129 -8.22 -14.11 1.29
CA ALA A 129 -7.94 -14.46 2.68
C ALA A 129 -9.13 -15.13 3.38
N VAL A 130 -10.36 -14.64 3.11
CA VAL A 130 -11.60 -15.24 3.64
C VAL A 130 -11.76 -16.66 3.10
N LYS A 131 -11.61 -16.86 1.79
CA LYS A 131 -11.71 -18.20 1.18
C LYS A 131 -10.60 -19.15 1.62
N LEU A 132 -9.38 -18.67 1.79
CA LEU A 132 -8.29 -19.48 2.35
C LEU A 132 -8.60 -19.88 3.79
N ARG A 133 -9.26 -19.04 4.60
CA ARG A 133 -9.69 -19.45 5.95
C ARG A 133 -10.76 -20.55 5.92
N GLU A 134 -11.69 -20.49 4.96
CA GLU A 134 -12.74 -21.50 4.80
C GLU A 134 -12.16 -22.87 4.43
N PHE A 135 -11.25 -22.92 3.45
CA PHE A 135 -10.73 -24.19 2.92
C PHE A 135 -9.43 -24.67 3.57
N PHE A 136 -8.57 -23.75 4.01
CA PHE A 136 -7.23 -24.01 4.51
C PHE A 136 -6.91 -23.15 5.75
N PRO A 137 -7.67 -23.30 6.86
CA PRO A 137 -7.56 -22.44 8.05
C PRO A 137 -6.16 -22.42 8.69
N GLN A 138 -5.32 -23.42 8.41
CA GLN A 138 -3.93 -23.52 8.87
C GLN A 138 -2.97 -22.58 8.13
N ILE A 139 -3.32 -22.11 6.93
CA ILE A 139 -2.45 -21.24 6.12
C ILE A 139 -2.46 -19.83 6.71
N ALA A 140 -1.29 -19.35 7.14
CA ALA A 140 -1.12 -17.96 7.55
C ALA A 140 -1.14 -17.04 6.33
N VAL A 141 -1.77 -15.88 6.45
CA VAL A 141 -1.91 -14.92 5.35
C VAL A 141 -1.27 -13.58 5.70
N ASN A 142 -0.58 -12.97 4.73
CA ASN A 142 -0.07 -11.60 4.85
C ASN A 142 -0.48 -10.77 3.64
N ILE A 143 -0.94 -9.53 3.85
CA ILE A 143 -1.50 -8.70 2.79
C ILE A 143 -0.81 -7.33 2.78
N PHE A 144 -0.27 -6.98 1.62
CA PHE A 144 0.10 -5.61 1.26
C PHE A 144 -0.90 -5.08 0.22
N ALA A 145 -1.78 -4.18 0.65
CA ALA A 145 -2.86 -3.61 -0.14
C ALA A 145 -2.52 -2.18 -0.56
N VAL A 146 -2.46 -1.92 -1.86
CA VAL A 146 -2.31 -0.56 -2.40
C VAL A 146 -3.67 -0.04 -2.79
N ASP A 147 -4.14 0.95 -2.05
CA ASP A 147 -5.40 1.66 -2.24
C ASP A 147 -6.62 0.75 -2.49
N PRO A 148 -7.02 -0.08 -1.50
CA PRO A 148 -8.06 -1.09 -1.68
C PRO A 148 -9.43 -0.45 -1.93
N VAL A 149 -9.94 -0.58 -3.15
CA VAL A 149 -11.22 0.01 -3.57
C VAL A 149 -12.13 -1.09 -4.08
N ALA A 150 -13.25 -1.31 -3.39
CA ALA A 150 -14.24 -2.34 -3.75
C ALA A 150 -15.10 -1.96 -4.98
N GLY A 151 -15.20 -0.66 -5.27
CA GLY A 151 -16.07 -0.13 -6.33
C GLY A 151 -17.51 0.08 -5.87
N ILE A 152 -18.38 0.41 -6.82
CA ILE A 152 -19.78 0.77 -6.57
C ILE A 152 -20.53 -0.45 -6.03
N GLY A 153 -21.28 -0.28 -4.93
CA GLY A 153 -22.18 -1.30 -4.39
C GLY A 153 -21.53 -2.34 -3.49
N ASN A 154 -20.21 -2.55 -3.59
CA ASN A 154 -19.53 -3.68 -2.91
C ASN A 154 -18.76 -3.26 -1.64
N GLY A 155 -18.79 -1.98 -1.27
CA GLY A 155 -17.99 -1.44 -0.17
C GLY A 155 -18.39 -1.95 1.22
N GLY A 156 -19.64 -2.38 1.39
CA GLY A 156 -20.17 -2.93 2.64
C GLY A 156 -20.22 -4.45 2.69
N ASP A 157 -19.76 -5.14 1.63
CA ASP A 157 -19.73 -6.60 1.61
C ASP A 157 -18.75 -7.11 2.66
N ILE A 158 -19.17 -8.13 3.41
CA ILE A 158 -18.38 -8.68 4.51
C ILE A 158 -17.00 -9.11 4.00
N ASP A 159 -16.94 -9.77 2.83
CA ASP A 159 -15.69 -10.29 2.28
C ASP A 159 -14.80 -9.24 1.60
N THR A 160 -15.24 -7.99 1.49
CA THR A 160 -14.41 -6.87 1.01
C THR A 160 -13.88 -5.99 2.13
N SER A 161 -14.50 -6.05 3.30
CA SER A 161 -14.24 -5.18 4.46
C SER A 161 -13.81 -5.93 5.72
N THR A 162 -13.90 -7.27 5.75
CA THR A 162 -13.52 -8.08 6.91
C THR A 162 -12.18 -8.78 6.70
N ILE A 163 -11.24 -8.55 7.62
CA ILE A 163 -9.95 -9.25 7.67
C ILE A 163 -10.07 -10.49 8.58
N PRO A 164 -9.92 -11.70 8.02
CA PRO A 164 -10.08 -12.94 8.77
C PRO A 164 -8.86 -13.26 9.66
N GLY A 165 -9.06 -14.03 10.73
CA GLY A 165 -8.03 -14.29 11.75
C GLY A 165 -6.84 -15.16 11.31
N ASN A 166 -6.88 -15.74 10.11
CA ASN A 166 -5.69 -16.33 9.50
C ASN A 166 -4.72 -15.25 8.94
N VAL A 167 -5.16 -14.00 8.81
CA VAL A 167 -4.30 -12.87 8.43
C VAL A 167 -3.44 -12.46 9.62
N ARG A 168 -2.12 -12.58 9.46
CA ARG A 168 -1.12 -12.25 10.47
C ARG A 168 -0.62 -10.82 10.35
N ASN A 169 -0.42 -10.35 9.11
CA ASN A 169 0.01 -8.99 8.82
C ASN A 169 -0.87 -8.36 7.72
N TYR A 170 -1.37 -7.15 7.96
CA TYR A 170 -2.15 -6.37 7.00
C TYR A 170 -1.61 -4.94 6.91
N CYS A 171 -1.06 -4.56 5.77
CA CYS A 171 -0.63 -3.20 5.48
C CYS A 171 -1.46 -2.63 4.33
N ALA A 172 -2.15 -1.51 4.57
CA ALA A 172 -2.90 -0.80 3.54
C ALA A 172 -2.30 0.58 3.26
N VAL A 173 -1.78 0.78 2.06
CA VAL A 173 -1.40 2.11 1.53
C VAL A 173 -2.66 2.82 1.04
N LEU A 174 -2.91 4.05 1.48
CA LEU A 174 -4.12 4.80 1.12
C LEU A 174 -3.77 6.09 0.35
N SER A 175 -4.38 6.31 -0.82
CA SER A 175 -4.16 7.53 -1.61
C SER A 175 -4.93 8.72 -1.02
N MET A 176 -4.26 9.83 -0.69
CA MET A 176 -4.92 10.98 -0.04
C MET A 176 -5.74 11.86 -1.00
N HIS A 177 -5.35 11.95 -2.28
CA HIS A 177 -5.87 12.96 -3.21
C HIS A 177 -6.68 12.35 -4.36
N GLU A 178 -7.19 11.13 -4.17
CA GLU A 178 -8.24 10.60 -5.03
C GLU A 178 -9.58 11.22 -4.63
N THR A 179 -10.32 11.77 -5.60
CA THR A 179 -11.54 12.56 -5.35
C THR A 179 -12.81 11.93 -5.92
N ARG A 180 -12.74 10.85 -6.69
CA ARG A 180 -13.93 10.17 -7.22
C ARG A 180 -14.64 9.45 -6.08
N ARG A 181 -15.92 9.77 -5.86
CA ARG A 181 -16.72 9.20 -4.76
C ARG A 181 -16.76 7.67 -4.78
N PHE A 182 -16.84 7.07 -5.97
CA PHE A 182 -16.85 5.61 -6.13
C PHE A 182 -15.48 4.93 -5.92
N PHE A 183 -14.43 5.71 -5.66
CA PHE A 183 -13.09 5.25 -5.28
C PHE A 183 -12.81 5.43 -3.78
N ALA A 184 -13.84 5.41 -2.95
CA ALA A 184 -13.64 5.42 -1.51
C ALA A 184 -12.98 4.09 -1.08
N PRO A 185 -11.84 4.13 -0.39
CA PRO A 185 -11.06 2.94 -0.08
C PRO A 185 -11.65 2.16 1.11
N GLN A 186 -11.17 0.94 1.33
CA GLN A 186 -11.33 0.19 2.57
C GLN A 186 -10.26 0.67 3.56
N ASP A 187 -10.57 1.77 4.26
CA ASP A 187 -9.69 2.39 5.27
C ASP A 187 -9.96 1.86 6.70
N ALA A 188 -9.29 2.42 7.70
CA ALA A 188 -9.39 1.93 9.08
C ALA A 188 -10.79 2.04 9.70
N GLN A 189 -11.68 2.88 9.15
CA GLN A 189 -13.06 2.99 9.64
C GLN A 189 -13.99 1.94 9.01
N ARG A 190 -13.61 1.40 7.86
CA ARG A 190 -14.43 0.43 7.11
C ARG A 190 -13.98 -0.99 7.31
N VAL A 191 -12.69 -1.19 7.57
CA VAL A 191 -12.11 -2.52 7.74
C VAL A 191 -12.34 -3.03 9.16
N ALA A 192 -12.93 -4.21 9.28
CA ALA A 192 -13.13 -4.93 10.54
C ALA A 192 -12.18 -6.13 10.64
N PHE A 193 -11.55 -6.34 11.80
CA PHE A 193 -10.68 -7.47 12.06
C PHE A 193 -11.40 -8.51 12.92
N THR A 194 -11.41 -9.77 12.48
CA THR A 194 -12.03 -10.86 13.29
C THR A 194 -11.10 -11.39 14.39
N ASP A 195 -9.81 -11.09 14.31
CA ASP A 195 -8.81 -11.40 15.33
C ASP A 195 -8.12 -10.09 15.77
N PRO A 196 -8.24 -9.67 17.04
CA PRO A 196 -7.55 -8.48 17.54
C PRO A 196 -6.02 -8.63 17.56
N GLY A 197 -5.49 -9.86 17.39
CA GLY A 197 -4.07 -10.15 17.27
C GLY A 197 -3.47 -9.92 15.87
N THR A 198 -4.29 -9.60 14.85
CA THR A 198 -3.75 -9.26 13.53
C THR A 198 -2.89 -7.99 13.61
N ASN A 199 -1.64 -8.10 13.16
CA ASN A 199 -0.74 -6.95 13.06
C ASN A 199 -1.16 -6.11 11.85
N ALA A 200 -1.73 -4.93 12.08
CA ALA A 200 -2.35 -4.16 11.00
C ALA A 200 -2.04 -2.67 11.05
N ILE A 201 -1.77 -2.08 9.89
CA ILE A 201 -1.48 -0.65 9.73
C ILE A 201 -2.07 -0.08 8.45
N PHE A 202 -2.48 1.18 8.51
CA PHE A 202 -2.93 1.94 7.35
C PHE A 202 -2.02 3.15 7.16
N ILE A 203 -1.45 3.29 5.96
CA ILE A 203 -0.39 4.24 5.66
C ILE A 203 -0.87 5.19 4.56
N PRO A 204 -1.43 6.36 4.93
CA PRO A 204 -1.74 7.42 3.98
C PRO A 204 -0.50 7.89 3.21
N PHE A 205 -0.65 8.03 1.90
CA PHE A 205 0.34 8.65 1.01
C PHE A 205 -0.30 9.72 0.14
N PRO A 206 0.40 10.84 -0.11
CA PRO A 206 -0.09 11.86 -1.02
C PRO A 206 -0.13 11.34 -2.46
N GLY A 207 -1.13 11.79 -3.22
CA GLY A 207 -1.36 11.44 -4.62
C GLY A 207 -2.74 10.82 -4.86
N ASN A 208 -3.11 10.67 -6.12
CA ASN A 208 -4.35 10.01 -6.55
C ASN A 208 -4.25 8.47 -6.48
N HIS A 209 -5.32 7.78 -6.90
CA HIS A 209 -5.46 6.31 -6.82
C HIS A 209 -4.33 5.50 -7.48
N ALA A 210 -3.67 6.04 -8.50
CA ALA A 210 -2.58 5.37 -9.20
C ALA A 210 -1.19 5.85 -8.75
N GLY A 211 -1.12 6.94 -7.98
CA GLY A 211 0.13 7.64 -7.66
C GLY A 211 1.10 6.85 -6.80
N GLN A 212 0.64 5.80 -6.12
CA GLN A 212 1.49 4.89 -5.32
C GLN A 212 1.73 3.56 -6.04
N ALA A 213 0.84 3.19 -6.96
CA ALA A 213 0.92 1.93 -7.69
C ALA A 213 1.78 2.01 -8.95
N LYS A 214 1.91 3.19 -9.55
CA LYS A 214 2.65 3.37 -10.80
C LYS A 214 3.91 4.19 -10.59
N LEU A 215 5.07 3.61 -10.91
CA LEU A 215 6.32 4.35 -11.16
C LEU A 215 6.22 4.94 -12.58
N ASP A 216 5.25 5.81 -12.80
CA ASP A 216 5.11 6.40 -14.12
C ASP A 216 6.29 7.36 -14.36
N ARG A 217 6.99 7.17 -15.48
CA ARG A 217 7.94 8.16 -16.01
C ARG A 217 7.24 9.49 -16.39
N ASN A 218 5.90 9.50 -16.39
CA ASN A 218 5.01 10.63 -16.68
C ASN A 218 4.11 11.09 -15.50
N VAL A 219 4.16 10.50 -14.30
CA VAL A 219 3.62 11.16 -13.10
C VAL A 219 4.52 12.36 -12.89
N MET A 220 4.06 13.54 -13.39
CA MET A 220 4.75 14.83 -13.45
C MET A 220 6.13 14.72 -12.81
N LYS A 221 7.18 14.42 -13.60
CA LYS A 221 8.54 13.86 -13.28
C LYS A 221 9.13 14.07 -11.88
N ASN A 222 8.60 15.01 -11.11
CA ASN A 222 8.90 15.43 -9.77
C ASN A 222 7.96 14.90 -8.66
N LEU A 223 7.01 13.97 -8.88
CA LEU A 223 6.09 13.45 -7.82
C LEU A 223 6.19 11.94 -7.54
N GLY A 224 7.31 11.32 -7.92
CA GLY A 224 7.51 9.86 -7.79
C GLY A 224 7.72 9.36 -6.36
N GLU A 225 7.97 10.23 -5.38
CA GLU A 225 8.40 9.81 -4.04
C GLU A 225 7.39 8.90 -3.32
N ALA A 226 6.09 9.15 -3.50
CA ALA A 226 5.04 8.32 -2.90
C ALA A 226 5.03 6.89 -3.47
N ALA A 227 5.21 6.72 -4.78
CA ALA A 227 5.37 5.41 -5.41
C ALA A 227 6.68 4.75 -4.98
N GLU A 228 7.80 5.48 -5.02
CA GLU A 228 9.11 4.99 -4.57
C GLU A 228 9.04 4.38 -3.17
N MET A 229 8.42 5.09 -2.21
CA MET A 229 8.27 4.60 -0.85
C MET A 229 7.29 3.43 -0.75
N ALA A 230 6.13 3.48 -1.43
CA ALA A 230 5.16 2.39 -1.40
C ALA A 230 5.75 1.09 -1.96
N TRP A 231 6.57 1.17 -3.00
CA TRP A 231 7.27 0.03 -3.61
C TRP A 231 8.36 -0.50 -2.70
N PHE A 232 9.16 0.38 -2.09
CA PHE A 232 10.14 -0.03 -1.09
C PHE A 232 9.48 -0.78 0.07
N LEU A 233 8.37 -0.27 0.60
CA LEU A 233 7.61 -0.93 1.67
C LEU A 233 7.02 -2.27 1.22
N ALA A 234 6.45 -2.35 0.01
CA ALA A 234 5.92 -3.60 -0.54
C ALA A 234 7.01 -4.67 -0.65
N TRP A 235 8.21 -4.30 -1.14
CA TRP A 235 9.35 -5.20 -1.19
C TRP A 235 9.77 -5.65 0.19
N ARG A 236 10.00 -4.73 1.13
CA ARG A 236 10.39 -5.07 2.50
C ARG A 236 9.39 -6.00 3.16
N PHE A 237 8.09 -5.76 2.97
CA PHE A 237 7.02 -6.61 3.47
C PHE A 237 7.11 -8.04 2.92
N LEU A 238 7.15 -8.17 1.59
CA LEU A 238 7.16 -9.47 0.92
C LEU A 238 8.45 -10.25 1.22
N ASP A 239 9.61 -9.60 1.14
CA ASP A 239 10.93 -10.18 1.38
C ASP A 239 11.09 -10.66 2.83
N THR A 240 10.71 -9.82 3.80
CA THR A 240 10.75 -10.17 5.23
C THR A 240 9.83 -11.36 5.55
N LEU A 241 8.73 -11.50 4.81
CA LEU A 241 7.75 -12.56 4.98
C LEU A 241 8.02 -13.76 4.05
N GLY A 242 9.19 -13.83 3.43
CA GLY A 242 9.71 -15.01 2.74
C GLY A 242 9.33 -15.14 1.26
N THR A 243 8.72 -14.13 0.65
CA THR A 243 8.60 -14.08 -0.82
C THR A 243 10.00 -13.94 -1.41
N ARG A 244 10.33 -14.79 -2.39
CA ARG A 244 11.63 -14.78 -3.06
C ARG A 244 11.58 -13.93 -4.33
N PHE A 245 12.65 -13.19 -4.60
CA PHE A 245 12.81 -12.39 -5.81
C PHE A 245 14.07 -12.80 -6.59
N LYS A 246 14.02 -12.71 -7.92
CA LYS A 246 15.14 -13.00 -8.84
C LYS A 246 16.30 -12.04 -8.63
N SER A 247 15.97 -10.81 -8.29
CA SER A 247 16.89 -9.76 -7.88
C SER A 247 16.22 -8.91 -6.83
N VAL A 248 17.03 -8.22 -6.03
CA VAL A 248 16.57 -7.25 -5.07
C VAL A 248 15.90 -6.09 -5.81
N PRO A 249 14.60 -5.78 -5.56
CA PRO A 249 13.97 -4.57 -6.05
C PRO A 249 14.75 -3.34 -5.57
N THR A 250 15.13 -2.48 -6.51
CA THR A 250 15.73 -1.17 -6.24
C THR A 250 14.65 -0.09 -6.35
N PRO A 251 14.82 1.05 -5.68
CA PRO A 251 15.90 1.45 -4.78
C PRO A 251 15.76 0.93 -3.33
N ARG A 252 16.90 0.83 -2.62
CA ARG A 252 16.96 0.59 -1.17
C ARG A 252 17.15 1.93 -0.46
N TYR A 253 16.45 2.13 0.65
CA TYR A 253 16.55 3.36 1.42
C TYR A 253 16.94 3.10 2.87
N ASP A 254 18.02 3.74 3.32
CA ASP A 254 18.33 3.84 4.75
C ASP A 254 17.34 4.78 5.49
N GLY A 255 17.47 4.88 6.81
CA GLY A 255 16.57 5.71 7.62
C GLY A 255 16.54 7.19 7.23
N LEU A 256 17.69 7.77 6.83
CA LEU A 256 17.78 9.18 6.43
C LEU A 256 17.20 9.40 5.04
N GLU A 257 17.44 8.47 4.11
CA GLU A 257 16.85 8.47 2.77
C GLU A 257 15.33 8.36 2.83
N GLN A 258 14.81 7.48 3.69
CA GLN A 258 13.37 7.36 3.93
C GLN A 258 12.77 8.64 4.52
N CYS A 259 13.42 9.21 5.55
CA CYS A 259 12.99 10.50 6.11
C CYS A 259 13.00 11.62 5.05
N ASN A 260 14.01 11.64 4.18
CA ASN A 260 14.12 12.61 3.11
C ASN A 260 13.04 12.44 2.04
N LEU A 261 12.68 11.22 1.67
CA LEU A 261 11.54 10.93 0.77
C LEU A 261 10.24 11.50 1.34
N TYR A 262 9.94 11.21 2.60
CA TYR A 262 8.75 11.75 3.24
C TYR A 262 8.76 13.28 3.35
N ALA A 263 9.91 13.87 3.66
CA ALA A 263 10.05 15.32 3.72
C ALA A 263 9.83 15.96 2.33
N ARG A 264 10.36 15.37 1.25
CA ARG A 264 10.08 15.81 -0.13
C ARG A 264 8.58 15.71 -0.45
N MET A 265 7.92 14.63 -0.04
CA MET A 265 6.47 14.51 -0.20
C MET A 265 5.71 15.63 0.53
N LYS A 266 6.17 16.00 1.74
CA LYS A 266 5.54 17.07 2.55
C LYS A 266 5.70 18.43 1.90
N ILE A 267 6.89 18.75 1.39
CA ILE A 267 7.18 20.00 0.65
C ILE A 267 6.30 20.09 -0.59
N LYS A 268 6.15 18.98 -1.33
CA LYS A 268 5.38 18.90 -2.58
C LYS A 268 3.88 18.63 -2.37
N MET A 269 3.39 18.71 -1.13
CA MET A 269 1.98 18.43 -0.81
C MET A 269 0.99 19.28 -1.65
N PRO A 270 1.23 20.58 -1.93
CA PRO A 270 0.37 21.36 -2.82
C PRO A 270 0.26 20.78 -4.24
N ASP A 271 1.35 20.23 -4.78
CA ASP A 271 1.39 19.64 -6.12
C ASP A 271 0.67 18.28 -6.14
N TYR A 272 0.85 17.48 -5.09
CA TYR A 272 0.11 16.22 -4.95
C TYR A 272 -1.40 16.41 -4.90
N ARG A 273 -1.90 17.50 -4.32
CA ARG A 273 -3.35 17.81 -4.30
C ARG A 273 -3.91 18.05 -5.71
N GLN A 274 -3.07 18.51 -6.64
CA GLN A 274 -3.45 18.74 -8.03
C GLN A 274 -3.49 17.44 -8.86
N THR A 275 -3.02 16.31 -8.32
CA THR A 275 -3.09 15.01 -9.01
C THR A 275 -4.49 14.40 -9.02
N GLY A 276 -5.43 14.98 -8.27
CA GLY A 276 -6.82 14.51 -8.26
C GLY A 276 -7.44 14.50 -9.66
N PRO A 277 -8.33 13.55 -9.95
CA PRO A 277 -8.98 13.47 -11.26
C PRO A 277 -9.75 14.75 -11.58
N GLY A 278 -9.65 15.20 -12.83
CA GLY A 278 -10.31 16.42 -13.29
C GLY A 278 -11.83 16.39 -13.13
N PHE A 279 -12.45 17.57 -13.19
CA PHE A 279 -13.88 17.79 -12.91
C PHE A 279 -14.79 16.83 -13.69
N GLY A 280 -14.54 16.61 -14.98
CA GLY A 280 -15.32 15.70 -15.81
C GLY A 280 -15.28 14.25 -15.31
N SER A 281 -14.08 13.71 -15.01
CA SER A 281 -13.94 12.34 -14.50
C SER A 281 -14.60 12.16 -13.14
N SER A 282 -14.51 13.17 -12.27
CA SER A 282 -15.15 13.16 -10.96
C SER A 282 -16.68 13.13 -11.07
N LEU A 283 -17.28 13.92 -11.98
CA LEU A 283 -18.73 13.93 -12.19
C LEU A 283 -19.26 12.57 -12.66
N PHE A 284 -18.58 11.94 -13.62
CA PHE A 284 -18.95 10.59 -14.09
C PHE A 284 -18.81 9.50 -13.01
N MET A 285 -17.95 9.70 -12.01
CA MET A 285 -17.66 8.72 -10.96
C MET A 285 -18.20 9.13 -9.58
N GLY A 286 -19.41 9.69 -9.57
CA GLY A 286 -20.19 9.95 -8.34
C GLY A 286 -19.94 11.30 -7.68
N GLY A 287 -19.26 12.22 -8.38
CA GLY A 287 -18.90 13.56 -7.90
C GLY A 287 -17.49 13.62 -7.29
N ALA A 288 -17.00 14.84 -7.09
CA ALA A 288 -15.76 15.12 -6.39
C ALA A 288 -16.00 15.15 -4.87
N SER A 289 -15.24 14.36 -4.12
CA SER A 289 -15.23 14.36 -2.66
C SER A 289 -13.82 14.10 -2.16
N THR A 290 -13.36 14.88 -1.19
CA THR A 290 -12.18 14.49 -0.39
C THR A 290 -12.50 13.19 0.36
N ARG A 291 -11.52 12.29 0.47
CA ARG A 291 -11.68 11.06 1.24
C ARG A 291 -11.84 11.36 2.73
N ASP A 292 -12.73 10.63 3.39
CA ASP A 292 -13.10 10.88 4.79
C ASP A 292 -11.90 10.88 5.73
N PHE A 293 -10.98 9.91 5.59
CA PHE A 293 -9.79 9.84 6.43
C PHE A 293 -8.87 11.06 6.30
N VAL A 294 -8.87 11.74 5.16
CA VAL A 294 -8.10 12.99 4.96
C VAL A 294 -8.89 14.19 5.48
N ALA A 295 -10.18 14.26 5.16
CA ALA A 295 -11.03 15.40 5.50
C ALA A 295 -11.27 15.54 7.00
N LYS A 296 -11.29 14.43 7.75
CA LYS A 296 -11.80 14.40 9.13
C LYS A 296 -10.82 13.82 10.15
N HIS A 297 -9.89 12.95 9.75
CA HIS A 297 -9.23 12.04 10.70
C HIS A 297 -7.76 11.75 10.42
N ILE A 298 -7.01 12.62 9.74
CA ILE A 298 -5.61 12.30 9.40
C ILE A 298 -4.74 12.09 10.67
N ASP A 299 -5.10 12.77 11.75
CA ASP A 299 -4.55 12.63 13.10
C ASP A 299 -4.86 11.29 13.78
N HIS A 300 -5.85 10.53 13.30
CA HIS A 300 -6.09 9.15 13.71
C HIS A 300 -5.05 8.19 13.09
N TYR A 301 -4.41 8.57 11.98
CA TYR A 301 -3.43 7.74 11.27
C TYR A 301 -1.98 8.06 11.67
N VAL A 302 -1.72 9.21 12.28
CA VAL A 302 -0.37 9.62 12.68
C VAL A 302 -0.39 10.69 13.77
N ALA A 303 0.50 10.53 14.76
CA ALA A 303 0.76 11.58 15.75
C ALA A 303 1.61 12.71 15.15
N HIS A 304 1.33 13.97 15.53
CA HIS A 304 1.96 15.17 14.98
C HIS A 304 1.79 15.32 13.45
N ALA A 305 0.55 15.14 12.97
CA ALA A 305 0.18 15.16 11.55
C ALA A 305 0.55 16.45 10.78
N ASN A 306 0.81 17.58 11.48
CA ASN A 306 1.34 18.76 10.79
C ASN A 306 2.75 18.53 10.24
N PHE A 307 3.55 17.66 10.87
CA PHE A 307 4.91 17.34 10.43
C PHE A 307 4.99 15.99 9.71
N PHE A 308 4.42 14.94 10.31
CA PHE A 308 4.47 13.60 9.73
C PHE A 308 3.29 13.33 8.78
N ILE A 309 3.54 12.54 7.74
CA ILE A 309 2.53 12.19 6.72
C ILE A 309 1.69 10.99 7.18
N ASN A 310 2.36 10.03 7.81
CA ASN A 310 1.78 8.79 8.30
C ASN A 310 2.65 8.25 9.45
N GLU A 311 2.15 7.23 10.14
CA GLU A 311 2.82 6.67 11.32
C GLU A 311 4.19 6.05 10.99
N HIS A 312 4.38 5.52 9.78
CA HIS A 312 5.67 5.02 9.33
C HIS A 312 6.72 6.14 9.27
N HIS A 313 6.39 7.27 8.65
CA HIS A 313 7.26 8.46 8.63
C HIS A 313 7.65 8.89 10.05
N ARG A 314 6.69 8.93 10.99
CA ARG A 314 6.98 9.31 12.39
C ARG A 314 7.98 8.35 13.04
N ARG A 315 7.79 7.04 12.87
CA ARG A 315 8.62 6.03 13.53
C ARG A 315 10.01 5.93 12.93
N ILE A 316 10.14 5.99 11.61
CA ILE A 316 11.47 5.99 10.98
C ILE A 316 12.25 7.27 11.34
N PHE A 317 11.57 8.42 11.45
CA PHE A 317 12.20 9.64 11.95
C PHE A 317 12.66 9.47 13.40
N ARG A 318 11.80 8.92 14.28
CA ARG A 318 12.15 8.67 15.68
C ARG A 318 13.34 7.73 15.83
N SER A 319 13.42 6.66 15.05
CA SER A 319 14.55 5.72 15.13
C SER A 319 15.84 6.28 14.55
N THR A 320 15.73 7.11 13.50
CA THR A 320 16.90 7.66 12.77
C THR A 320 17.48 8.90 13.46
N LEU A 321 16.61 9.76 14.00
CA LEU A 321 16.95 11.06 14.61
C LEU A 321 16.31 11.18 16.01
N PRO A 322 16.70 10.30 16.95
CA PRO A 322 16.01 10.15 18.24
C PRO A 322 16.09 11.38 19.14
N TYR A 323 17.19 12.14 19.11
CA TYR A 323 17.36 13.33 19.94
C TYR A 323 16.54 14.50 19.39
N LEU A 324 16.52 14.68 18.06
CA LEU A 324 15.60 15.63 17.42
C LEU A 324 14.14 15.29 17.74
N TYR A 325 13.77 14.02 17.64
CA TYR A 325 12.39 13.61 17.92
C TYR A 325 11.98 13.91 19.36
N SER A 326 12.84 13.52 20.32
CA SER A 326 12.61 13.72 21.75
C SER A 326 12.53 15.21 22.12
N TRP A 327 13.40 16.03 21.52
CA TRP A 327 13.42 17.48 21.74
C TRP A 327 12.17 18.17 21.17
N ILE A 328 11.87 17.94 19.88
CA ILE A 328 10.85 18.70 19.14
C ILE A 328 9.44 18.24 19.49
N PHE A 329 9.20 16.93 19.44
CA PHE A 329 7.84 16.37 19.48
C PHE A 329 7.46 15.86 20.87
N GLU A 330 8.43 15.37 21.65
CA GLU A 330 8.18 14.95 23.02
C GLU A 330 8.50 16.04 24.04
N GLY A 331 9.19 17.13 23.66
CA GLY A 331 9.58 18.22 24.55
C GLY A 331 10.37 17.75 25.78
N ARG A 332 11.16 16.69 25.62
CA ARG A 332 12.03 16.16 26.68
C ARG A 332 13.31 16.98 26.74
N ASP A 333 13.82 17.14 27.96
CA ASP A 333 15.16 17.69 28.16
C ASP A 333 16.18 16.64 27.72
N VAL A 334 16.94 16.95 26.67
CA VAL A 334 17.94 16.07 26.07
C VAL A 334 19.19 16.89 25.74
N ASP A 335 20.35 16.23 25.67
CA ASP A 335 21.63 16.87 25.33
C ASP A 335 21.51 17.69 24.02
N ARG A 336 21.64 19.02 24.14
CA ARG A 336 21.56 19.94 22.99
C ARG A 336 22.64 19.64 21.95
N ALA A 337 23.82 19.17 22.36
CA ALA A 337 24.86 18.76 21.43
C ALA A 337 24.43 17.52 20.62
N ALA A 338 23.69 16.59 21.22
CA ALA A 338 23.10 15.45 20.52
C ALA A 338 22.02 15.86 19.53
N VAL A 339 21.18 16.84 19.88
CA VAL A 339 20.18 17.43 18.97
C VAL A 339 20.85 18.06 17.75
N ILE A 340 21.95 18.80 17.96
CA ILE A 340 22.74 19.40 16.87
C ILE A 340 23.37 18.31 15.99
N ARG A 341 23.96 17.26 16.59
CA ARG A 341 24.50 16.12 15.84
C ARG A 341 23.45 15.45 14.96
N ASP A 342 22.23 15.24 15.49
CA ASP A 342 21.12 14.70 14.70
C ASP A 342 20.73 15.64 13.55
N PHE A 343 20.66 16.95 13.81
CA PHE A 343 20.38 17.94 12.75
C PHE A 343 21.46 17.93 11.66
N ASP A 344 22.73 17.80 12.02
CA ASP A 344 23.84 17.78 11.06
C ASP A 344 23.88 16.55 10.17
N LYS A 345 23.36 15.40 10.62
CA LYS A 345 23.15 14.22 9.76
C LYS A 345 22.29 14.53 8.54
N THR A 346 21.41 15.52 8.64
CA THR A 346 20.48 15.88 7.56
C THR A 346 21.10 16.76 6.47
N ARG A 347 22.37 17.19 6.60
CA ARG A 347 23.01 18.19 5.71
C ARG A 347 22.97 17.86 4.21
N PHE A 348 22.98 16.58 3.84
CA PHE A 348 22.92 16.12 2.44
C PHE A 348 21.53 15.67 2.00
N TYR A 349 20.55 15.72 2.90
CA TYR A 349 19.17 15.31 2.68
C TYR A 349 18.29 16.55 2.60
N THR A 350 18.30 17.19 1.43
CA THR A 350 17.76 18.56 1.24
C THR A 350 16.30 18.72 1.64
N GLY A 351 15.45 17.73 1.35
CA GLY A 351 14.05 17.73 1.77
C GLY A 351 13.92 17.68 3.29
N LEU A 352 14.61 16.72 3.92
CA LEU A 352 14.59 16.56 5.38
C LEU A 352 15.12 17.80 6.10
N ARG A 353 16.30 18.30 5.68
CA ARG A 353 16.89 19.53 6.21
C ARG A 353 15.93 20.70 6.10
N ARG A 354 15.29 20.87 4.92
CA ARG A 354 14.34 21.96 4.69
C ARG A 354 13.16 21.91 5.65
N THR A 355 12.53 20.75 5.85
CA THR A 355 11.40 20.63 6.79
C THR A 355 11.78 20.92 8.24
N LEU A 356 13.02 20.62 8.65
CA LEU A 356 13.54 20.99 9.97
C LEU A 356 13.81 22.49 10.10
N VAL A 357 14.31 23.13 9.03
CA VAL A 357 14.47 24.58 8.98
C VAL A 357 13.13 25.30 9.07
N ASP A 358 12.10 24.79 8.39
CA ASP A 358 10.74 25.36 8.41
C ASP A 358 10.11 25.37 9.81
N ILE A 359 10.59 24.52 10.74
CA ILE A 359 10.16 24.49 12.15
C ILE A 359 11.16 25.15 13.12
N GLY A 360 12.12 25.92 12.59
CA GLY A 360 12.96 26.84 13.35
C GLY A 360 14.41 26.42 13.59
N PHE A 361 14.90 25.34 12.96
CA PHE A 361 16.34 25.05 12.98
C PHE A 361 17.09 25.96 11.99
N GLN A 362 18.31 26.38 12.33
CA GLN A 362 19.17 27.12 11.41
C GLN A 362 20.58 26.55 11.43
N ALA A 363 21.18 26.39 10.25
CA ALA A 363 22.59 26.01 10.16
C ALA A 363 23.46 27.11 10.77
N GLY A 364 24.57 26.74 11.40
CA GLY A 364 25.59 27.72 11.75
C GLY A 364 26.19 28.34 10.48
N ASP A 365 26.52 29.63 10.55
CA ASP A 365 27.18 30.35 9.47
C ASP A 365 28.70 30.01 9.48
N PRO A 366 29.36 29.87 8.31
CA PRO A 366 30.82 29.93 8.20
C PRO A 366 31.50 31.03 9.04
N ALA A 367 30.82 32.15 9.29
CA ALA A 367 31.27 33.25 10.14
C ALA A 367 31.27 32.95 11.66
N GLY A 368 30.96 31.73 12.09
CA GLY A 368 31.09 31.28 13.48
C GLY A 368 29.83 31.40 14.34
N VAL A 369 28.67 31.71 13.75
CA VAL A 369 27.39 31.66 14.46
C VAL A 369 27.02 30.18 14.65
N GLY A 370 26.80 29.76 15.91
CA GLY A 370 26.40 28.39 16.22
C GLY A 370 25.03 28.01 15.65
N VAL A 371 24.76 26.71 15.56
CA VAL A 371 23.45 26.18 15.12
C VAL A 371 22.34 26.69 16.05
N THR A 372 21.33 27.36 15.49
CA THR A 372 20.12 27.75 16.23
C THR A 372 19.17 26.55 16.27
N ILE A 373 18.73 26.17 17.48
CA ILE A 373 17.69 25.15 17.68
C ILE A 373 16.42 25.79 18.27
N PRO A 374 15.22 25.39 17.81
CA PRO A 374 13.97 25.92 18.35
C PRO A 374 13.74 25.47 19.80
N PRO A 375 12.84 26.13 20.56
CA PRO A 375 12.45 25.67 21.88
C PRO A 375 11.96 24.21 21.88
N GLY A 376 12.30 23.47 22.93
CA GLY A 376 11.82 22.09 23.10
C GLY A 376 10.29 22.04 23.12
N GLY A 377 9.71 21.03 22.48
CA GLY A 377 8.27 20.86 22.37
C GLY A 377 7.59 21.72 21.29
N SER A 378 8.34 22.44 20.45
CA SER A 378 7.77 23.28 19.37
C SER A 378 6.92 22.50 18.36
N GLY A 379 7.11 21.18 18.23
CA GLY A 379 6.32 20.31 17.37
C GLY A 379 5.18 19.56 18.08
N ARG A 380 4.98 19.78 19.38
CA ARG A 380 3.90 19.13 20.13
C ARG A 380 2.53 19.52 19.56
N GLN A 381 1.67 18.52 19.43
CA GLN A 381 0.29 18.64 18.96
C GLN A 381 -0.57 17.71 19.83
N PRO A 382 -1.88 17.99 19.97
CA PRO A 382 -2.82 16.99 20.49
C PRO A 382 -2.69 15.68 19.69
N ILE A 383 -2.70 14.55 20.39
CA ILE A 383 -2.53 13.22 19.79
C ILE A 383 -3.85 12.46 19.89
N TRP A 384 -4.44 12.17 18.73
CA TRP A 384 -5.71 11.44 18.59
C TRP A 384 -5.55 10.13 17.80
N ILE A 385 -4.33 9.61 17.73
CA ILE A 385 -3.99 8.44 16.92
C ILE A 385 -4.73 7.19 17.38
N ASP A 386 -5.23 6.40 16.42
CA ASP A 386 -5.90 5.14 16.70
C ASP A 386 -4.92 4.14 17.34
N ARG A 387 -5.39 3.42 18.35
CA ARG A 387 -4.62 2.38 19.05
C ARG A 387 -4.09 1.32 18.09
N GLN A 388 -4.83 1.00 17.02
CA GLN A 388 -4.38 0.03 16.04
C GLN A 388 -3.09 0.50 15.33
N GLN A 389 -3.05 1.75 14.90
CA GLN A 389 -1.86 2.33 14.26
C GLN A 389 -0.66 2.31 15.21
N VAL A 390 -0.89 2.61 16.50
CA VAL A 390 0.16 2.59 17.53
C VAL A 390 0.66 1.17 17.81
N ARG A 391 -0.22 0.18 17.85
CA ARG A 391 0.14 -1.21 18.19
C ARG A 391 0.79 -1.99 17.06
N ALA A 392 0.67 -1.53 15.82
CA ALA A 392 1.28 -2.18 14.68
C ALA A 392 2.79 -2.41 14.89
N ASP A 393 3.23 -3.65 14.78
CA ASP A 393 4.63 -4.05 14.78
C ASP A 393 5.19 -3.91 13.37
N MET A 394 5.72 -2.73 13.08
CA MET A 394 6.34 -2.40 11.80
C MET A 394 7.64 -3.16 11.54
N SER A 395 8.37 -3.57 12.60
CA SER A 395 9.56 -4.41 12.47
C SER A 395 9.22 -5.79 11.92
N ARG A 396 8.13 -6.41 12.43
CA ARG A 396 7.63 -7.69 11.91
C ARG A 396 7.18 -7.62 10.45
N MET A 397 6.83 -6.43 9.96
CA MET A 397 6.52 -6.16 8.55
C MET A 397 7.74 -5.76 7.72
N GLY A 398 8.95 -5.72 8.30
CA GLY A 398 10.18 -5.36 7.60
C GLY A 398 10.39 -3.86 7.35
N PHE A 399 9.54 -3.00 7.92
CA PHE A 399 9.56 -1.55 7.68
C PHE A 399 10.60 -0.80 8.52
N HIS A 400 11.20 -1.46 9.51
CA HIS A 400 12.38 -0.95 10.21
C HIS A 400 13.60 -1.80 9.89
N PRO A 401 14.78 -1.17 9.74
CA PRO A 401 16.05 -1.87 9.56
C PRO A 401 16.46 -2.64 10.82
#